data_AF-A0A7T1MMX8-F1
#
_entry.id   AF-A0A7T1MMX8-F1
#
_cell.length_a   1.000
_cell.length_b   1.000
_cell.length_c   1.000
_cell.angle_alpha   90.00
_cell.angle_beta   90.00
_cell.angle_gamma   90.00
#
_symmetry.space_group_name_H-M   'P 1'
#
loop_
_entity.id
_entity.type
_entity.pdbx_description
1 polymer ?
#
loop_
_entity_poly.entity_id
_entity_poly.type
_entity_poly.pdbx_seq_one_letter_code
_entity_poly.pdbx_strand_id
1 'polypeptide(L)'
;MAIELNDGSRNAAPVIRQQRLAEVAYLAIVRPEQRDRLRKNQGTGAMEPIPNGSDRQGRPKVKQEMVVHAIAMPGTTMEARIGDEGGVPAAGDRVRLILKAKGFGEWIEARRQHRRGRLNVGDVLTLETRWAQQYDQDGNPKGPKIEDQASADAVPRNVTIGFYGPLSIREGTDPAWIEAAEQAYRADEAAARQQQAIPLADAEDYGDEFAAEEVPF
;
A
#
# COMPACT_ATOMS: atom_id res chain seq x y z
N MET A 1 0.23 31.62 15.33
CA MET A 1 -0.63 30.44 15.61
C MET A 1 0.31 29.25 15.66
N ALA A 2 0.39 28.54 16.78
CA ALA A 2 1.29 27.39 16.92
C ALA A 2 0.69 26.19 16.19
N ILE A 3 1.51 25.48 15.40
CA ILE A 3 1.13 24.22 14.77
C ILE A 3 1.41 23.13 15.81
N GLU A 4 0.37 22.45 16.26
CA GLU A 4 0.48 21.26 17.09
C GLU A 4 1.06 20.11 16.25
N LEU A 5 2.16 19.52 16.73
CA LEU A 5 2.72 18.32 16.11
C LEU A 5 1.93 17.12 16.62
N ASN A 6 1.32 16.37 15.70
CA ASN A 6 0.61 15.15 16.02
C ASN A 6 1.60 13.97 15.97
N ASP A 7 2.19 13.62 17.10
CA ASP A 7 3.23 12.58 17.23
C ASP A 7 2.74 11.14 16.94
N GLY A 8 1.44 10.95 16.68
CA GLY A 8 0.83 9.62 16.58
C GLY A 8 0.50 9.12 15.17
N SER A 9 0.41 9.99 14.15
CA SER A 9 0.10 9.53 12.80
C SER A 9 1.38 9.15 12.08
N ARG A 10 1.60 7.84 11.89
CA ARG A 10 2.40 7.38 10.75
C ARG A 10 1.72 7.94 9.50
N ASN A 11 2.13 9.13 9.06
CA ASN A 11 1.63 9.84 7.87
C ASN A 11 2.04 9.05 6.63
N ALA A 12 1.38 7.92 6.42
CA ALA A 12 1.61 7.07 5.28
C ALA A 12 0.83 7.66 4.11
N ALA A 13 1.46 7.84 2.95
CA ALA A 13 0.80 8.40 1.77
C ALA A 13 -0.55 7.70 1.47
N PRO A 14 -1.59 8.42 0.99
CA PRO A 14 -2.89 7.84 0.70
C PRO A 14 -2.79 6.70 -0.34
N VAL A 15 -3.73 5.75 -0.25
CA VAL A 15 -3.71 4.53 -1.07
C VAL A 15 -4.69 4.67 -2.23
N ILE A 16 -4.23 4.48 -3.46
CA ILE A 16 -5.05 4.42 -4.67
C ILE A 16 -6.08 3.29 -4.55
N ARG A 17 -7.34 3.58 -4.88
CA ARG A 17 -8.47 2.66 -4.81
C ARG A 17 -9.14 2.56 -6.17
N GLN A 18 -9.32 1.34 -6.67
CA GLN A 18 -10.18 1.07 -7.81
C GLN A 18 -11.62 1.00 -7.32
N GLN A 19 -12.44 2.00 -7.65
CA GLN A 19 -13.83 2.08 -7.18
C GLN A 19 -14.83 2.26 -8.31
N ARG A 20 -14.43 2.87 -9.43
CA ARG A 20 -15.31 3.10 -10.57
C ARG A 20 -14.64 2.66 -11.86
N LEU A 21 -15.46 2.22 -12.81
CA LEU A 21 -15.03 1.92 -14.16
C LEU A 21 -14.53 3.19 -14.86
N ALA A 22 -13.62 2.99 -15.81
CA ALA A 22 -12.93 4.03 -16.57
C ALA A 22 -12.03 4.97 -15.76
N GLU A 23 -11.80 4.71 -14.47
CA GLU A 23 -10.74 5.38 -13.72
C GLU A 23 -9.36 4.87 -14.15
N VAL A 24 -8.39 5.77 -14.14
CA VAL A 24 -6.98 5.48 -14.45
C VAL A 24 -6.06 6.12 -13.41
N ALA A 25 -4.98 5.43 -13.08
CA ALA A 25 -3.88 5.97 -12.30
C ALA A 25 -2.59 5.92 -13.12
N TYR A 26 -1.95 7.08 -13.28
CA TYR A 26 -0.62 7.22 -13.85
C TYR A 26 0.35 7.56 -12.73
N LEU A 27 1.26 6.64 -12.42
CA LEU A 27 2.07 6.72 -11.22
C LEU A 27 3.55 6.63 -11.57
N ALA A 28 4.34 7.64 -11.22
CA ALA A 28 5.80 7.56 -11.30
C ALA A 28 6.32 6.76 -10.10
N ILE A 29 6.91 5.60 -10.37
CA ILE A 29 7.35 4.65 -9.34
C ILE A 29 8.51 5.25 -8.56
N VAL A 30 8.38 5.26 -7.23
CA VAL A 30 9.46 5.65 -6.32
C VAL A 30 10.17 4.41 -5.80
N ARG A 31 9.42 3.49 -5.19
CA ARG A 31 9.97 2.19 -4.77
C ARG A 31 8.88 1.13 -4.61
N PRO A 32 9.17 -0.14 -4.98
CA PRO A 32 8.36 -1.27 -4.59
C PRO A 32 8.81 -1.82 -3.22
N GLU A 33 7.85 -2.28 -2.43
CA GLU A 33 8.07 -2.93 -1.14
C GLU A 33 7.17 -4.16 -1.07
N GLN A 34 7.76 -5.33 -0.82
CA GLN A 34 7.00 -6.53 -0.52
C GLN A 34 6.92 -6.69 1.00
N ARG A 35 5.71 -6.97 1.52
CA ARG A 35 5.49 -7.18 2.95
C ARG A 35 4.40 -8.19 3.26
N ASP A 36 4.39 -8.63 4.50
CA ASP A 36 3.37 -9.52 5.05
C ASP A 36 2.01 -8.84 5.09
N ARG A 37 0.98 -9.56 4.67
CA ARG A 37 -0.41 -9.15 4.86
C ARG A 37 -0.80 -9.39 6.29
N LEU A 38 -1.25 -8.33 6.95
CA LEU A 38 -1.74 -8.38 8.32
C LEU A 38 -3.26 -8.33 8.34
N ARG A 39 -3.86 -8.98 9.33
CA ARG A 39 -5.27 -8.85 9.69
C ARG A 39 -5.38 -8.51 11.17
N LYS A 40 -6.39 -7.73 11.53
CA LYS A 40 -6.71 -7.50 12.94
C LYS A 40 -7.28 -8.77 13.54
N ASN A 41 -6.67 -9.28 14.60
CA ASN A 41 -7.22 -10.34 15.41
C ASN A 41 -8.39 -9.80 16.22
N GLN A 42 -9.56 -10.44 16.13
CA GLN A 42 -10.78 -9.96 16.78
C GLN A 42 -10.78 -10.18 18.31
N GLY A 43 -10.02 -11.15 18.80
CA GLY A 43 -9.90 -11.44 20.23
C GLY A 43 -8.84 -10.57 20.92
N THR A 44 -7.69 -10.34 20.28
CA THR A 44 -6.56 -9.60 20.89
C THR A 44 -6.46 -8.15 20.42
N GLY A 45 -7.13 -7.79 19.32
CA GLY A 45 -7.00 -6.47 18.69
C GLY A 45 -5.68 -6.24 17.96
N ALA A 46 -4.70 -7.14 18.07
CA ALA A 46 -3.40 -7.03 17.45
C ALA A 46 -3.44 -7.26 15.93
N MET A 47 -2.47 -6.70 15.22
CA MET A 47 -2.29 -6.95 13.78
C MET A 47 -1.38 -8.17 13.59
N GLU A 48 -1.94 -9.25 13.04
CA GLU A 48 -1.25 -10.54 12.89
C GLU A 48 -1.11 -10.94 11.41
N PRO A 49 0.01 -11.57 11.00
CA PRO A 49 0.18 -12.09 9.65
C PRO A 49 -0.92 -13.07 9.25
N ILE A 50 -1.36 -13.00 8.00
CA ILE A 50 -2.39 -13.90 7.47
C ILE A 50 -1.71 -15.20 7.00
N PRO A 51 -2.05 -16.38 7.57
CA PRO A 51 -1.45 -17.64 7.15
C PRO A 51 -1.72 -17.99 5.67
N ASN A 52 -0.77 -18.69 5.06
CA ASN A 52 -0.80 -19.15 3.67
C ASN A 52 -0.29 -20.60 3.54
N GLY A 53 -0.66 -21.45 4.49
CA GLY A 53 -0.18 -22.83 4.57
C GLY A 53 1.28 -22.93 5.03
N SER A 54 1.96 -24.01 4.64
CA SER A 54 3.37 -24.25 4.97
C SER A 54 4.22 -24.42 3.71
N ASP A 55 5.53 -24.20 3.84
CA ASP A 55 6.50 -24.53 2.79
C ASP A 55 6.78 -26.04 2.73
N ARG A 56 7.65 -26.44 1.78
CA ARG A 56 8.06 -27.84 1.60
C ARG A 56 8.81 -28.41 2.82
N GLN A 57 9.28 -27.53 3.71
CA GLN A 57 10.02 -27.86 4.92
C GLN A 57 9.13 -27.76 6.17
N GLY A 58 7.81 -27.54 5.99
CA GLY A 58 6.84 -27.42 7.07
C GLY A 58 6.78 -26.04 7.73
N ARG A 59 7.57 -25.05 7.30
CA ARG A 59 7.59 -23.71 7.90
C ARG A 59 6.33 -22.93 7.51
N PRO A 60 5.68 -22.22 8.44
CA PRO A 60 4.51 -21.41 8.13
C PRO A 60 4.82 -20.36 7.06
N LYS A 61 3.96 -20.28 6.06
CA LYS A 61 3.94 -19.20 5.08
C LYS A 61 2.88 -18.18 5.46
N VAL A 62 3.12 -16.93 5.09
CA VAL A 62 2.17 -15.84 5.27
C VAL A 62 1.84 -15.23 3.91
N LYS A 63 0.62 -14.72 3.76
CA LYS A 63 0.19 -14.08 2.52
C LYS A 63 0.97 -12.77 2.37
N GLN A 64 1.41 -12.51 1.15
CA GLN A 64 2.22 -11.34 0.81
C GLN A 64 1.39 -10.29 0.06
N GLU A 65 1.79 -9.03 0.18
CA GLU A 65 1.32 -7.93 -0.66
C GLU A 65 2.50 -7.13 -1.20
N MET A 66 2.28 -6.48 -2.35
CA MET A 66 3.22 -5.54 -2.95
C MET A 66 2.68 -4.13 -2.74
N VAL A 67 3.48 -3.27 -2.14
CA VAL A 67 3.21 -1.83 -2.00
C VAL A 67 4.13 -1.09 -2.95
N VAL A 68 3.54 -0.42 -3.94
CA VAL A 68 4.27 0.48 -4.83
C VAL A 68 4.08 1.89 -4.30
N HIS A 69 5.15 2.48 -3.77
CA HIS A 69 5.19 3.90 -3.41
C HIS A 69 5.47 4.70 -4.68
N ALA A 70 4.69 5.75 -4.92
CA ALA A 70 4.73 6.49 -6.17
C ALA A 70 4.34 7.97 -6.01
N ILE A 71 4.52 8.71 -7.09
CA ILE A 71 4.00 10.08 -7.27
C ILE A 71 2.84 10.01 -8.27
N ALA A 72 1.72 10.64 -7.95
CA ALA A 72 0.60 10.78 -8.88
C ALA A 72 0.99 11.71 -10.04
N MET A 73 0.77 11.27 -11.27
CA MET A 73 1.03 12.05 -12.48
C MET A 73 -0.27 12.66 -13.03
N PRO A 74 -0.18 13.70 -13.89
CA PRO A 74 -1.33 14.27 -14.57
C PRO A 74 -2.17 13.22 -15.29
N GLY A 75 -3.48 13.40 -15.29
CA GLY A 75 -4.43 12.44 -15.87
C GLY A 75 -4.83 11.30 -14.93
N THR A 76 -4.25 11.22 -13.73
CA THR A 76 -4.78 10.33 -12.68
C THR A 76 -6.18 10.77 -12.26
N THR A 77 -7.12 9.84 -12.31
CA THR A 77 -8.53 10.04 -11.98
C THR A 77 -9.00 9.11 -10.85
N MET A 78 -8.23 8.07 -10.52
CA MET A 78 -8.52 7.21 -9.38
C MET A 78 -8.38 7.95 -8.05
N GLU A 79 -9.32 7.69 -7.14
CA GLU A 79 -9.27 8.22 -5.78
C GLU A 79 -8.17 7.55 -4.95
N ALA A 80 -7.49 8.35 -4.11
CA ALA A 80 -6.59 7.87 -3.07
C ALA A 80 -7.20 8.14 -1.68
N ARG A 81 -7.07 7.21 -0.74
CA ARG A 81 -7.61 7.35 0.63
C ARG A 81 -6.62 7.03 1.73
N ILE A 82 -6.76 7.73 2.86
CA ILE A 82 -6.16 7.40 4.15
C ILE A 82 -7.18 7.64 5.27
N GLY A 83 -7.47 6.60 6.06
CA GLY A 83 -8.56 6.68 7.03
C GLY A 83 -9.88 7.00 6.34
N ASP A 84 -10.58 8.01 6.85
CA ASP A 84 -11.84 8.52 6.29
C ASP A 84 -11.64 9.63 5.26
N GLU A 85 -10.41 10.12 5.08
CA GLU A 85 -10.06 11.15 4.10
C GLU A 85 -9.81 10.54 2.71
N GLY A 86 -10.35 11.18 1.68
CA GLY A 86 -10.28 10.69 0.31
C GLY A 86 -10.46 11.77 -0.74
N GLY A 87 -9.79 11.59 -1.87
CA GLY A 87 -9.88 12.47 -3.02
C GLY A 87 -9.02 11.98 -4.19
N VAL A 88 -9.24 12.56 -5.37
CA VAL A 88 -8.33 12.35 -6.50
C VAL A 88 -7.03 13.11 -6.22
N PRO A 89 -5.87 12.44 -6.16
CA PRO A 89 -4.61 13.11 -5.85
C PRO A 89 -4.24 14.10 -6.96
N ALA A 90 -3.68 15.25 -6.57
CA ALA A 90 -3.10 16.18 -7.51
C ALA A 90 -1.79 15.62 -8.09
N ALA A 91 -1.40 16.12 -9.26
CA ALA A 91 -0.12 15.76 -9.83
C ALA A 91 1.03 16.22 -8.90
N GLY A 92 1.96 15.31 -8.57
CA GLY A 92 3.02 15.54 -7.58
C GLY A 92 2.74 14.94 -6.21
N ASP A 93 1.49 14.57 -5.91
CA ASP A 93 1.15 14.01 -4.60
C ASP A 93 1.78 12.63 -4.41
N ARG A 94 2.22 12.36 -3.17
CA ARG A 94 2.69 11.04 -2.74
C ARG A 94 1.50 10.12 -2.60
N VAL A 95 1.58 8.94 -3.21
CA VAL A 95 0.54 7.91 -3.11
C VAL A 95 1.15 6.52 -2.98
N ARG A 96 0.31 5.56 -2.60
CA ARG A 96 0.65 4.13 -2.61
C ARG A 96 -0.36 3.34 -3.42
N LEU A 97 0.12 2.33 -4.12
CA LEU A 97 -0.71 1.29 -4.70
C LEU A 97 -0.42 -0.03 -4.00
N ILE A 98 -1.45 -0.63 -3.38
CA ILE A 98 -1.31 -1.90 -2.66
C ILE A 98 -1.94 -3.02 -3.48
N LEU A 99 -1.09 -3.91 -3.98
CA LEU A 99 -1.45 -5.03 -4.84
C LEU A 99 -1.46 -6.33 -4.06
N LYS A 100 -2.57 -7.04 -4.12
CA LYS A 100 -2.84 -8.29 -3.39
C LYS A 100 -3.26 -9.38 -4.36
N ALA A 101 -2.93 -10.63 -4.05
CA ALA A 101 -3.36 -11.80 -4.81
C ALA A 101 -3.17 -11.62 -6.34
N LYS A 102 -4.26 -11.60 -7.11
CA LYS A 102 -4.23 -11.44 -8.58
C LYS A 102 -3.48 -10.17 -9.00
N GLY A 103 -3.72 -9.02 -8.35
CA GLY A 103 -3.03 -7.77 -8.68
C GLY A 103 -1.52 -7.84 -8.40
N PHE A 104 -1.09 -8.63 -7.40
CA PHE A 104 0.34 -8.87 -7.18
C PHE A 104 0.91 -9.77 -8.30
N GLY A 105 0.18 -10.79 -8.74
CA GLY A 105 0.55 -11.57 -9.93
C GLY A 105 0.70 -10.70 -11.19
N GLU A 106 -0.26 -9.79 -11.43
CA GLU A 106 -0.21 -8.85 -12.56
C GLU A 106 0.99 -7.90 -12.50
N TRP A 107 1.35 -7.43 -11.31
CA TRP A 107 2.60 -6.66 -11.12
C TRP A 107 3.86 -7.45 -11.47
N ILE A 108 3.94 -8.71 -11.06
CA ILE A 108 5.09 -9.58 -11.38
C ILE A 108 5.21 -9.73 -12.90
N GLU A 109 4.09 -9.95 -13.59
CA GLU A 109 4.05 -10.08 -15.04
C GLU A 109 4.43 -8.78 -15.75
N ALA A 110 3.84 -7.65 -15.36
CA ALA A 110 4.15 -6.34 -15.93
C ALA A 110 5.64 -5.98 -15.73
N ARG A 111 6.17 -6.24 -14.52
CA ARG A 111 7.59 -6.04 -14.22
C ARG A 111 8.48 -6.97 -15.03
N ARG A 112 8.11 -8.24 -15.22
CA ARG A 112 8.88 -9.19 -16.02
C ARG A 112 8.98 -8.75 -17.48
N GLN A 113 7.88 -8.25 -18.04
CA GLN A 113 7.81 -7.73 -19.40
C GLN A 113 8.62 -6.43 -19.55
N HIS A 114 8.62 -5.59 -18.51
CA HIS A 114 9.39 -4.35 -18.47
C HIS A 114 10.89 -4.60 -18.21
N ARG A 115 11.73 -4.30 -19.21
CA ARG A 115 13.21 -4.39 -19.11
C ARG A 115 13.74 -5.69 -18.47
N ARG A 116 13.05 -6.82 -18.69
CA ARG A 116 13.36 -8.15 -18.10
C ARG A 116 13.39 -8.14 -16.57
N GLY A 117 12.52 -7.38 -15.92
CA GLY A 117 12.42 -7.33 -14.45
C GLY A 117 13.13 -6.16 -13.77
N ARG A 118 13.90 -5.36 -14.53
CA ARG A 118 14.60 -4.19 -13.99
C ARG A 118 13.64 -3.01 -13.86
N LEU A 119 13.70 -2.31 -12.73
CA LEU A 119 12.94 -1.09 -12.47
C LEU A 119 13.91 0.04 -12.17
N ASN A 120 13.62 1.21 -12.69
CA ASN A 120 14.27 2.45 -12.34
C ASN A 120 13.26 3.35 -11.62
N VAL A 121 13.76 4.22 -10.74
CA VAL A 121 12.95 5.30 -10.15
C VAL A 121 12.45 6.19 -11.28
N GLY A 122 11.17 6.56 -11.24
CA GLY A 122 10.50 7.34 -12.29
C GLY A 122 9.95 6.51 -13.45
N ASP A 123 10.15 5.18 -13.49
CA ASP A 123 9.38 4.33 -14.40
C ASP A 123 7.87 4.49 -14.10
N VAL A 124 7.02 4.46 -15.13
CA VAL A 124 5.61 4.80 -14.98
C VAL A 124 4.77 3.53 -14.91
N LEU A 125 4.04 3.37 -13.81
CA LEU A 125 2.97 2.40 -13.69
C LEU A 125 1.66 3.01 -14.16
N THR A 126 0.92 2.27 -14.99
CA THR A 126 -0.45 2.60 -15.37
C THR A 126 -1.38 1.51 -14.85
N LEU A 127 -2.42 1.91 -14.14
CA LEU A 127 -3.50 1.04 -13.68
C LEU A 127 -4.82 1.58 -14.21
N GLU A 128 -5.63 0.73 -14.81
CA GLU A 128 -6.97 1.08 -15.29
C GLU A 128 -8.03 0.25 -14.55
N THR A 129 -9.22 0.80 -14.39
CA THR A 129 -10.39 0.05 -13.93
C THR A 129 -11.31 -0.21 -15.11
N ARG A 130 -11.19 -1.39 -15.71
CA ARG A 130 -11.91 -1.75 -16.94
C ARG A 130 -13.12 -2.64 -16.70
N TRP A 131 -13.08 -3.44 -15.64
CA TRP A 131 -14.12 -4.41 -15.34
C TRP A 131 -14.53 -4.34 -13.87
N ALA A 132 -15.77 -4.72 -13.62
CA ALA A 132 -16.23 -5.10 -12.30
C ALA A 132 -16.72 -6.55 -12.30
N GLN A 133 -16.66 -7.20 -11.14
CA GLN A 133 -17.08 -8.59 -10.97
C GLN A 133 -17.78 -8.73 -9.63
N GLN A 134 -18.94 -9.39 -9.62
CA GLN A 134 -19.59 -9.80 -8.38
C GLN A 134 -18.91 -11.06 -7.84
N TYR A 135 -18.88 -11.19 -6.51
CA TYR A 135 -18.31 -12.34 -5.82
C TYR A 135 -19.35 -12.97 -4.88
N ASP A 136 -19.29 -14.29 -4.75
CA ASP A 136 -20.07 -15.03 -3.74
C ASP A 136 -19.42 -14.95 -2.35
N GLN A 137 -20.01 -15.65 -1.37
CA GLN A 137 -19.53 -15.66 0.01
C GLN A 137 -18.16 -16.36 0.16
N ASP A 138 -17.83 -17.28 -0.74
CA ASP A 138 -16.56 -17.98 -0.79
C ASP A 138 -15.48 -17.16 -1.52
N GLY A 139 -15.87 -16.01 -2.09
CA GLY A 139 -14.99 -15.12 -2.85
C GLY A 139 -14.75 -15.57 -4.29
N ASN A 140 -15.60 -16.44 -4.84
CA ASN A 140 -15.53 -16.85 -6.23
C ASN A 140 -16.29 -15.85 -7.12
N PRO A 141 -15.82 -15.59 -8.35
CA PRO A 141 -16.54 -14.78 -9.32
C PRO A 141 -17.93 -15.34 -9.61
N LYS A 142 -18.94 -14.47 -9.53
CA LYS A 142 -20.35 -14.77 -9.84
C LYS A 142 -20.81 -14.00 -11.06
N GLY A 143 -21.31 -14.71 -12.07
CA GLY A 143 -21.83 -14.11 -13.30
C GLY A 143 -20.74 -13.52 -14.22
N PRO A 144 -21.15 -12.89 -15.34
CA PRO A 144 -20.22 -12.28 -16.27
C PRO A 144 -19.55 -11.04 -15.69
N LYS A 145 -18.46 -10.61 -16.33
CA LYS A 145 -17.84 -9.31 -16.04
C LYS A 145 -18.81 -8.18 -16.41
N ILE A 146 -18.80 -7.14 -15.59
CA ILE A 146 -19.55 -5.91 -15.81
C ILE A 146 -18.59 -4.91 -16.48
N GLU A 147 -19.02 -4.31 -17.59
CA GLU A 147 -18.21 -3.40 -18.42
C GLU A 147 -18.74 -1.96 -18.44
N ASP A 148 -19.88 -1.68 -17.81
CA ASP A 148 -20.48 -0.36 -17.73
C ASP A 148 -20.82 0.03 -16.28
N GLN A 149 -20.71 1.32 -15.97
CA GLN A 149 -20.86 1.82 -14.60
C GLN A 149 -22.30 1.70 -14.10
N ALA A 150 -23.30 1.84 -14.99
CA ALA A 150 -24.70 1.79 -14.58
C ALA A 150 -25.07 0.39 -14.06
N SER A 151 -24.61 -0.67 -14.73
CA SER A 151 -24.76 -2.05 -14.27
C SER A 151 -24.01 -2.31 -12.97
N ALA A 152 -22.83 -1.71 -12.78
CA ALA A 152 -22.07 -1.84 -11.53
C ALA A 152 -22.79 -1.14 -10.36
N ASP A 153 -23.34 0.05 -10.60
CA ASP A 153 -24.09 0.84 -9.61
C ASP A 153 -25.44 0.18 -9.25
N ALA A 154 -26.03 -0.59 -10.17
CA ALA A 154 -27.26 -1.35 -9.95
C ALA A 154 -27.06 -2.61 -9.08
N VAL A 155 -25.82 -3.02 -8.80
CA VAL A 155 -25.55 -4.19 -7.97
C VAL A 155 -26.04 -3.95 -6.53
N PRO A 156 -26.86 -4.85 -5.96
CA PRO A 156 -27.36 -4.71 -4.59
C PRO A 156 -26.22 -4.58 -3.56
N ARG A 157 -26.42 -3.71 -2.56
CA ARG A 157 -25.41 -3.42 -1.53
C ARG A 157 -24.97 -4.63 -0.68
N ASN A 158 -25.76 -5.70 -0.66
CA ASN A 158 -25.43 -6.94 0.03
C ASN A 158 -24.58 -7.91 -0.82
N VAL A 159 -24.21 -7.52 -2.05
CA VAL A 159 -23.34 -8.30 -2.93
C VAL A 159 -21.96 -7.64 -2.98
N THR A 160 -20.92 -8.44 -2.79
CA THR A 160 -19.54 -7.97 -2.93
C THR A 160 -19.22 -7.75 -4.40
N ILE A 161 -18.82 -6.54 -4.75
CA ILE A 161 -18.33 -6.18 -6.09
C ILE A 161 -16.85 -5.77 -6.00
N GLY A 162 -16.03 -6.30 -6.90
CA GLY A 162 -14.62 -5.92 -7.05
C GLY A 162 -14.38 -5.26 -8.39
N PHE A 163 -13.63 -4.17 -8.37
CA PHE A 163 -13.20 -3.41 -9.55
C PHE A 163 -11.74 -3.72 -9.87
N TYR A 164 -11.43 -3.93 -11.15
CA TYR A 164 -10.08 -4.28 -11.59
C TYR A 164 -9.88 -3.95 -13.08
N GLY A 165 -8.64 -4.01 -13.53
CA GLY A 165 -8.29 -3.82 -14.92
C GLY A 165 -6.80 -4.01 -15.15
N PRO A 166 -6.31 -3.69 -16.36
CA PRO A 166 -4.92 -3.91 -16.71
C PRO A 166 -3.97 -3.06 -15.86
N LEU A 167 -2.82 -3.66 -15.56
CA LEU A 167 -1.66 -3.00 -14.96
C LEU A 167 -0.50 -3.14 -15.93
N SER A 168 0.17 -2.03 -16.23
CA SER A 168 1.36 -2.01 -17.09
C SER A 168 2.44 -1.11 -16.51
N ILE A 169 3.68 -1.36 -16.92
CA ILE A 169 4.85 -0.54 -16.56
C ILE A 169 5.53 -0.13 -17.86
N ARG A 170 5.87 1.15 -17.95
CA ARG A 170 6.60 1.74 -19.07
C ARG A 170 7.76 2.57 -18.58
N GLU A 171 8.72 2.81 -19.47
CA GLU A 171 9.85 3.68 -19.18
C GLU A 171 9.37 5.11 -18.88
N GLY A 172 9.95 5.72 -17.85
CA GLY A 172 9.77 7.16 -17.60
C GLY A 172 10.48 7.96 -18.69
N THR A 173 9.76 8.89 -19.32
CA THR A 173 10.27 9.73 -20.41
C THR A 173 10.32 11.21 -20.06
N ASP A 174 9.58 11.63 -19.04
CA ASP A 174 9.47 13.03 -18.62
C ASP A 174 10.43 13.30 -17.45
N PRO A 175 11.46 14.14 -17.66
CA PRO A 175 12.45 14.44 -16.63
C PRO A 175 11.85 15.01 -15.34
N ALA A 176 10.76 15.77 -15.41
CA ALA A 176 10.17 16.40 -14.23
C ALA A 176 9.62 15.34 -13.25
N TRP A 177 8.97 14.30 -13.77
CA TRP A 177 8.41 13.22 -12.95
C TRP A 177 9.47 12.24 -12.47
N ILE A 178 10.51 12.02 -13.27
CA ILE A 178 11.67 11.23 -12.85
C ILE A 178 12.37 11.93 -11.68
N GLU A 179 12.65 13.23 -11.81
CA GLU A 179 13.29 14.01 -10.75
C GLU A 179 12.44 14.05 -9.48
N ALA A 180 11.13 14.29 -9.59
CA ALA A 180 10.22 14.26 -8.44
C ALA A 180 10.23 12.88 -7.73
N ALA A 181 10.22 11.79 -8.51
CA ALA A 181 10.29 10.45 -7.96
C ALA A 181 11.66 10.17 -7.29
N GLU A 182 12.76 10.62 -7.87
CA GLU A 182 14.10 10.49 -7.31
C GLU A 182 14.27 11.30 -6.01
N GLN A 183 13.77 12.54 -5.99
CA GLN A 183 13.77 13.37 -4.77
C GLN A 183 13.00 12.67 -3.65
N ALA A 184 11.81 12.15 -3.97
CA ALA A 184 11.02 11.42 -3.00
C ALA A 184 11.67 10.10 -2.55
N TYR A 185 12.37 9.40 -3.45
CA TYR A 185 13.17 8.21 -3.11
C TYR A 185 14.28 8.56 -2.11
N ARG A 186 15.04 9.63 -2.36
CA ARG A 186 16.12 10.09 -1.46
C ARG A 186 15.56 10.52 -0.11
N ALA A 187 14.38 11.16 -0.07
CA ALA A 187 13.70 11.52 1.17
C ALA A 187 13.28 10.28 1.97
N ASP A 188 12.74 9.25 1.32
CA ASP A 188 12.40 7.98 1.98
C ASP A 188 13.66 7.31 2.58
N GLU A 189 14.77 7.28 1.85
CA GLU A 189 16.04 6.73 2.34
C GLU A 189 16.63 7.52 3.51
N ALA A 190 16.52 8.84 3.48
CA ALA A 190 16.97 9.70 4.58
C ALA A 190 16.13 9.46 5.84
N ALA A 191 14.81 9.38 5.70
CA ALA A 191 13.89 9.08 6.80
C ALA A 191 14.14 7.68 7.38
N ALA A 192 14.37 6.67 6.55
CA ALA A 192 14.69 5.32 7.00
C ALA A 192 16.01 5.27 7.78
N ARG A 193 17.04 5.99 7.32
CA ARG A 193 18.32 6.13 8.03
C ARG A 193 18.18 6.83 9.37
N GLN A 194 17.40 7.90 9.44
CA GLN A 194 17.13 8.61 10.69
C GLN A 194 16.44 7.70 11.71
N GLN A 195 15.43 6.93 11.28
CA GLN A 195 14.74 5.97 12.16
C GLN A 195 15.67 4.87 12.71
N GLN A 196 16.66 4.44 11.94
CA GLN A 196 17.68 3.48 12.38
C GLN A 196 18.75 4.09 13.28
N ALA A 197 18.98 5.41 13.15
CA ALA A 197 19.99 6.14 13.91
C ALA A 197 19.49 6.60 15.29
N ILE A 198 18.19 6.49 15.59
CA ILE A 198 17.66 6.68 16.95
C ILE A 198 18.17 5.51 17.80
N PRO A 199 19.10 5.71 18.74
CA PRO A 199 19.54 4.65 19.62
C PRO A 199 18.34 4.17 20.45
N LEU A 200 18.21 2.86 20.70
CA LEU A 200 17.45 2.36 21.84
C LEU A 200 18.20 2.76 23.14
N ALA A 201 18.31 4.05 23.42
CA ALA A 201 18.74 4.57 24.71
C ALA A 201 17.45 5.05 25.38
N ASP A 202 16.84 4.15 26.16
CA ASP A 202 15.93 4.41 27.30
C ASP A 202 15.17 3.10 27.65
N ALA A 203 15.88 1.98 27.72
CA ALA A 203 15.34 0.71 28.24
C ALA A 203 16.16 0.15 29.41
N GLU A 204 17.09 0.91 29.97
CA GLU A 204 17.78 0.55 31.20
C GLU A 204 17.84 1.77 32.13
N ASP A 205 17.52 1.50 33.40
CA ASP A 205 17.73 2.34 34.58
C ASP A 205 16.56 3.22 35.09
N TYR A 206 15.46 2.55 35.47
CA TYR A 206 14.66 2.99 36.63
C TYR A 206 14.27 1.77 37.45
N GLY A 207 14.99 1.53 38.55
CA GLY A 207 14.52 0.61 39.59
C GLY A 207 15.53 -0.07 40.50
N ASP A 208 16.78 0.41 40.64
CA ASP A 208 17.70 -0.04 41.70
C ASP A 208 17.96 1.06 42.73
N GLU A 209 16.90 1.76 43.15
CA GLU A 209 16.95 2.79 44.19
C GLU A 209 15.85 2.56 45.25
N PHE A 210 15.81 1.36 45.83
CA PHE A 210 15.18 1.11 47.14
C PHE A 210 15.91 -0.02 47.87
N ALA A 211 17.22 0.16 48.09
CA ALA A 211 17.94 -0.51 49.16
C ALA A 211 18.12 0.47 50.32
N ALA A 212 17.69 0.01 51.50
CA ALA A 212 17.86 0.59 52.83
C ALA A 212 16.88 1.70 53.28
N GLU A 213 15.79 1.28 53.92
CA GLU A 213 15.39 1.93 55.16
C GLU A 213 14.95 0.84 56.17
N GLU A 214 15.83 0.57 57.15
CA GLU A 214 15.48 -0.15 58.38
C GLU A 214 14.39 0.65 59.11
N VAL A 215 13.29 -0.01 59.50
CA VAL A 215 12.45 0.49 60.59
C VAL A 215 12.14 -0.66 61.56
N PRO A 216 12.55 -0.56 62.84
CA PRO A 216 12.34 -1.59 63.85
C PRO A 216 10.91 -1.54 64.41
N PHE A 217 10.33 -2.70 64.70
CA PHE A 217 9.80 -3.17 66.00
C PHE A 217 8.93 -4.43 65.80
#